data_AF-A0A7W4YYT8-F1
#
_entry.id   AF-A0A7W4YYT8-F1
#
_cell.length_a   1.000
_cell.length_b   1.000
_cell.length_c   1.000
_cell.angle_alpha   90.00
_cell.angle_beta   90.00
_cell.angle_gamma   90.00
#
_symmetry.space_group_name_H-M   'P 1'
#
loop_
_entity.id
_entity.type
_entity.pdbx_description
1 polymer ?
#
loop_
_entity_poly.entity_id
_entity_poly.type
_entity_poly.pdbx_seq_one_letter_code
_entity_poly.pdbx_strand_id
1 'polypeptide(L)'
;MSQATNWQIPIIGPMTPSTFAGRLRDNFNALLSEHSGSTEPSYKVVGTTWADTSVAGVITRKYWDGSAWRTLMTINTATGVISYAGPQTTDVTVAAPFVDFTLSPGFRSYRLTFSEVQGAVNNAQLALRVSENDGASYRSTSGDYLKQMNYNTTASGIATISASTETMPLITAPIDNSNALNGASGCLTIHPGSASKRFSVNLQSEAIINATNYLTIFNGSVKCLTNAARVNKIRLLMSSGNIATGKFTLESVP
;
A
#
# COMPACT_ATOMS: atom_id res chain seq x y z
N MET A 1 -8.38 -30.33 -2.92
CA MET A 1 -9.04 -30.74 -4.19
C MET A 1 -7.97 -30.88 -5.26
N SER A 2 -8.19 -31.71 -6.28
CA SER A 2 -7.16 -32.06 -7.27
C SER A 2 -7.24 -31.17 -8.51
N GLN A 3 -6.14 -30.51 -8.86
CA GLN A 3 -5.96 -29.94 -10.18
C GLN A 3 -5.83 -31.06 -11.22
N ALA A 4 -6.38 -30.84 -12.43
CA ALA A 4 -6.13 -31.76 -13.54
C ALA A 4 -4.64 -31.75 -13.89
N THR A 5 -4.01 -32.90 -14.14
CA THR A 5 -2.62 -32.92 -14.61
C THR A 5 -2.50 -32.46 -16.06
N ASN A 6 -3.55 -32.72 -16.87
CA ASN A 6 -3.60 -32.41 -18.29
C ASN A 6 -4.97 -31.80 -18.64
N TRP A 7 -5.00 -30.49 -18.93
CA TRP A 7 -6.21 -29.79 -19.33
C TRP A 7 -6.46 -29.91 -20.84
N GLN A 8 -6.87 -31.10 -21.27
CA GLN A 8 -7.22 -31.37 -22.66
C GLN A 8 -7.99 -32.68 -22.80
N ILE A 9 -8.80 -32.75 -23.85
CA ILE A 9 -9.36 -34.01 -24.31
C ILE A 9 -8.28 -34.70 -25.16
N PRO A 10 -7.98 -35.98 -24.92
CA PRO A 10 -7.04 -36.72 -25.75
C PRO A 10 -7.54 -36.84 -27.19
N ILE A 11 -6.70 -36.44 -28.13
CA ILE A 11 -6.99 -36.45 -29.57
C ILE A 11 -6.17 -37.49 -30.36
N ILE A 12 -5.24 -38.19 -29.70
CA ILE A 12 -4.42 -39.26 -30.29
C ILE A 12 -4.82 -40.59 -29.66
N GLY A 13 -5.15 -41.57 -30.49
CA GLY A 13 -5.51 -42.93 -30.09
C GLY A 13 -4.36 -43.94 -30.24
N PRO A 14 -4.55 -45.19 -29.76
CA PRO A 14 -5.75 -45.69 -29.09
C PRO A 14 -5.82 -45.24 -27.63
N MET A 15 -6.99 -44.80 -27.17
CA MET A 15 -7.25 -44.51 -25.77
C MET A 15 -8.44 -45.33 -25.27
N THR A 16 -8.31 -45.90 -24.08
CA THR A 16 -9.43 -46.63 -23.46
C THR A 16 -10.54 -45.65 -23.06
N PRO A 17 -11.82 -46.08 -23.13
CA PRO A 17 -12.93 -45.28 -22.61
C PRO A 17 -12.74 -44.84 -21.15
N SER A 18 -12.10 -45.68 -20.33
CA SER A 18 -11.80 -45.36 -18.93
C SER A 18 -10.84 -44.19 -18.78
N THR A 19 -9.75 -44.16 -19.55
CA THR A 19 -8.78 -43.05 -19.54
C THR A 19 -9.42 -41.74 -20.00
N PHE A 20 -10.26 -41.80 -21.04
CA PHE A 20 -10.99 -40.63 -21.53
C PHE A 20 -11.93 -40.06 -20.46
N ALA A 21 -12.76 -40.92 -19.85
CA ALA A 21 -13.67 -40.54 -18.78
C ALA A 21 -12.93 -39.96 -17.56
N GLY A 22 -11.78 -40.54 -17.22
CA GLY A 22 -10.90 -40.03 -16.16
C GLY A 22 -10.47 -38.59 -16.41
N ARG A 23 -9.92 -38.28 -17.59
CA ARG A 23 -9.51 -36.91 -17.94
C ARG A 23 -10.67 -35.94 -17.98
N LEU A 24 -11.82 -36.36 -18.51
CA LEU A 24 -13.01 -35.52 -18.55
C LEU A 24 -13.47 -35.16 -17.13
N ARG A 25 -13.51 -36.14 -16.24
CA ARG A 25 -13.83 -35.94 -14.83
C ARG A 25 -12.82 -35.00 -14.15
N ASP A 26 -11.53 -35.18 -14.41
CA ASP A 26 -10.49 -34.32 -13.82
C ASP A 26 -10.61 -32.87 -14.29
N ASN A 27 -10.91 -32.65 -15.58
CA ASN A 27 -11.17 -31.31 -16.12
C ASN A 27 -12.41 -30.67 -15.47
N PHE A 28 -13.51 -31.41 -15.36
CA PHE A 28 -14.71 -30.87 -14.70
C PHE A 28 -14.50 -30.62 -13.20
N ASN A 29 -13.75 -31.47 -12.51
CA ASN A 29 -13.39 -31.24 -11.11
C ASN A 29 -12.53 -29.99 -10.94
N ALA A 30 -11.56 -29.76 -11.84
CA ALA A 30 -10.76 -28.55 -11.82
C ALA A 30 -11.59 -27.32 -12.21
N LEU A 31 -12.56 -27.39 -13.13
CA LEU A 31 -13.49 -26.29 -13.39
C LEU A 31 -14.36 -25.97 -12.17
N LEU A 32 -14.97 -27.00 -11.58
CA LEU A 32 -15.85 -26.91 -10.41
C LEU A 32 -15.14 -26.30 -9.20
N SER A 33 -13.85 -26.61 -9.04
CA SER A 33 -13.02 -26.07 -7.96
C SER A 33 -12.29 -24.78 -8.34
N GLU A 34 -12.55 -24.20 -9.51
CA GLU A 34 -11.86 -23.01 -10.03
C GLU A 34 -10.33 -23.16 -9.97
N HIS A 35 -9.88 -24.32 -10.42
CA HIS A 35 -8.49 -24.78 -10.44
C HIS A 35 -7.81 -24.81 -9.06
N SER A 36 -8.57 -24.90 -7.97
CA SER A 36 -8.03 -24.81 -6.60
C SER A 36 -6.97 -25.88 -6.28
N GLY A 37 -5.88 -25.47 -5.62
CA GLY A 37 -4.79 -26.35 -5.21
C GLY A 37 -3.67 -25.60 -4.48
N SER A 38 -2.78 -26.32 -3.80
CA SER A 38 -1.60 -25.76 -3.12
C SER A 38 -0.39 -25.57 -4.05
N THR A 39 -0.46 -26.14 -5.25
CA THR A 39 0.51 -25.96 -6.34
C THR A 39 -0.15 -25.23 -7.49
N GLU A 40 0.61 -24.48 -8.28
CA GLU A 40 0.05 -23.81 -9.46
C GLU A 40 -0.37 -24.81 -10.56
N PRO A 41 -1.43 -24.50 -11.35
CA PRO A 41 -1.76 -25.28 -12.54
C PRO A 41 -0.60 -25.30 -13.55
N SER A 42 -0.15 -26.50 -13.92
CA SER A 42 0.89 -26.70 -14.95
C SER A 42 0.43 -26.29 -16.35
N TYR A 43 -0.88 -26.33 -16.60
CA TYR A 43 -1.54 -26.05 -17.88
C TYR A 43 -2.03 -24.60 -18.01
N LYS A 44 -1.56 -23.68 -17.16
CA LYS A 44 -1.95 -22.28 -17.18
C LYS A 44 -1.70 -21.63 -18.55
N VAL A 45 -2.67 -20.86 -19.02
CA VAL A 45 -2.60 -20.00 -20.20
C VAL A 45 -3.05 -18.60 -19.82
N VAL A 46 -2.76 -17.58 -20.63
CA VAL A 46 -3.20 -16.20 -20.35
C VAL A 46 -4.71 -16.22 -20.08
N GLY A 47 -5.12 -15.65 -18.96
CA GLY A 47 -6.53 -15.66 -18.54
C GLY A 47 -6.91 -16.74 -17.53
N THR A 48 -6.05 -17.74 -17.27
CA THR A 48 -6.32 -18.73 -16.22
C THR A 48 -6.49 -18.05 -14.87
N THR A 49 -7.57 -18.39 -14.16
CA THR A 49 -7.75 -18.04 -12.75
C THR A 49 -7.43 -19.25 -11.88
N TRP A 50 -6.91 -19.00 -10.67
CA TRP A 50 -6.53 -20.05 -9.74
C TRP A 50 -6.91 -19.67 -8.31
N ALA A 51 -7.54 -20.60 -7.58
CA ALA A 51 -7.65 -20.56 -6.12
C ALA A 51 -6.43 -21.21 -5.44
N ASP A 52 -5.42 -20.41 -5.14
CA ASP A 52 -4.27 -20.85 -4.37
C ASP A 52 -4.66 -21.13 -2.91
N THR A 53 -4.39 -22.35 -2.47
CA THR A 53 -4.66 -22.87 -1.12
C THR A 53 -3.39 -23.34 -0.42
N SER A 54 -2.22 -22.86 -0.86
CA SER A 54 -0.92 -23.19 -0.27
C SER A 54 -0.79 -22.79 1.20
N VAL A 55 -1.60 -21.83 1.66
CA VAL A 55 -1.65 -21.39 3.06
C VAL A 55 -2.94 -21.89 3.70
N ALA A 56 -2.84 -22.61 4.82
CA ALA A 56 -3.99 -23.12 5.55
C ALA A 56 -4.90 -21.98 6.04
N GLY A 57 -6.21 -22.13 5.85
CA GLY A 57 -7.21 -21.12 6.24
C GLY A 57 -7.26 -19.89 5.32
N VAL A 58 -6.53 -19.89 4.21
CA VAL A 58 -6.45 -18.76 3.28
C VAL A 58 -6.61 -19.24 1.83
N ILE A 59 -7.49 -18.58 1.08
CA ILE A 59 -7.65 -18.79 -0.36
C ILE A 59 -7.22 -17.52 -1.09
N THR A 60 -6.14 -17.57 -1.86
CA THR A 60 -5.69 -16.43 -2.69
C THR A 60 -6.12 -16.65 -4.13
N ARG A 61 -7.00 -15.78 -4.64
CA ARG A 61 -7.38 -15.78 -6.06
C ARG A 61 -6.31 -15.10 -6.88
N LYS A 62 -5.84 -15.80 -7.92
CA LYS A 62 -4.81 -15.31 -8.83
C LYS A 62 -5.29 -15.36 -10.28
N TYR A 63 -4.74 -14.49 -11.11
CA TYR A 63 -4.94 -14.41 -12.55
C TYR A 63 -3.59 -14.50 -13.27
N TRP A 64 -3.47 -15.38 -14.26
CA TRP A 64 -2.25 -15.54 -15.05
C TRP A 64 -2.24 -14.55 -16.23
N ASP A 65 -1.29 -13.61 -16.24
CA ASP A 65 -1.17 -12.59 -17.28
C ASP A 65 -0.30 -13.02 -18.49
N GLY A 66 0.22 -14.25 -18.47
CA GLY A 66 1.18 -14.77 -19.46
C GLY A 66 2.62 -14.80 -18.98
N SER A 67 2.94 -14.06 -17.92
CA SER A 67 4.28 -13.97 -17.34
C SER A 67 4.32 -14.32 -15.86
N ALA A 68 3.30 -13.87 -15.11
CA ALA A 68 3.23 -14.01 -13.67
C ALA A 68 1.76 -14.13 -13.21
N TRP A 69 1.61 -14.69 -12.02
CA TRP A 69 0.32 -14.67 -11.32
C TRP A 69 0.10 -13.32 -10.65
N ARG A 70 -1.03 -12.66 -10.95
CA ARG A 70 -1.51 -11.47 -10.26
C ARG A 70 -2.52 -11.86 -9.20
N THR A 71 -2.26 -11.50 -7.95
CA THR A 71 -3.26 -11.65 -6.88
C THR A 71 -4.42 -10.69 -7.14
N LEU A 72 -5.64 -11.23 -7.15
CA LEU A 72 -6.87 -10.46 -7.26
C LEU A 72 -7.47 -10.19 -5.88
N MET A 73 -7.53 -11.23 -5.05
CA MET A 73 -8.03 -11.17 -3.69
C MET A 73 -7.53 -12.33 -2.85
N THR A 74 -7.69 -12.22 -1.54
CA THR A 74 -7.41 -13.23 -0.54
C THR A 74 -8.62 -13.36 0.38
N ILE A 75 -9.01 -14.59 0.71
CA ILE A 75 -10.14 -14.90 1.60
C ILE A 75 -9.56 -15.67 2.79
N ASN A 76 -9.66 -15.13 3.99
CA ASN A 76 -9.38 -15.88 5.21
C ASN A 76 -10.65 -16.65 5.60
N THR A 77 -10.63 -17.97 5.45
CA THR A 77 -11.80 -18.82 5.70
C THR A 77 -12.07 -19.04 7.19
N ALA A 78 -11.10 -18.77 8.06
CA ALA A 78 -11.29 -18.86 9.51
C ALA A 78 -12.01 -17.62 10.06
N THR A 79 -11.77 -16.44 9.50
CA THR A 79 -12.35 -15.17 9.98
C THR A 79 -13.42 -14.57 9.07
N GLY A 80 -13.55 -15.06 7.84
CA GLY A 80 -14.45 -14.52 6.82
C GLY A 80 -13.95 -13.21 6.17
N VAL A 81 -12.74 -12.75 6.50
CA VAL A 81 -12.18 -11.51 5.94
C VAL A 81 -11.79 -11.71 4.48
N ILE A 82 -12.23 -10.80 3.61
CA ILE A 82 -11.86 -10.72 2.20
C ILE A 82 -10.97 -9.49 1.99
N SER A 83 -9.78 -9.68 1.43
CA SER A 83 -8.84 -8.62 1.08
C SER A 83 -8.61 -8.62 -0.42
N TYR A 84 -8.91 -7.52 -1.09
CA TYR A 84 -8.60 -7.37 -2.53
C TYR A 84 -7.15 -6.91 -2.71
N ALA A 85 -6.63 -6.96 -3.95
CA ALA A 85 -5.49 -6.12 -4.35
C ALA A 85 -5.85 -4.61 -4.38
N GLY A 86 -6.72 -4.20 -3.46
CA GLY A 86 -7.20 -2.84 -3.26
C GLY A 86 -6.35 -2.09 -2.24
N PRO A 87 -6.89 -1.03 -1.61
CA PRO A 87 -6.12 -0.17 -0.73
C PRO A 87 -5.38 -0.93 0.38
N GLN A 88 -4.10 -0.60 0.60
CA GLN A 88 -3.41 -1.03 1.81
C GLN A 88 -3.91 -0.18 2.97
N THR A 89 -4.65 -0.77 3.91
CA THR A 89 -5.17 -0.06 5.09
C THR A 89 -4.43 -0.51 6.34
N THR A 90 -4.06 0.42 7.21
CA THR A 90 -3.45 0.15 8.52
C THR A 90 -4.10 1.03 9.57
N ASP A 91 -4.67 0.39 10.59
CA ASP A 91 -5.22 1.05 11.77
C ASP A 91 -4.23 0.92 12.93
N VAL A 92 -3.74 2.06 13.43
CA VAL A 92 -2.90 2.15 14.61
C VAL A 92 -3.82 2.37 15.81
N THR A 93 -4.05 1.31 16.57
CA THR A 93 -4.82 1.33 17.84
C THR A 93 -3.94 1.17 19.07
N VAL A 94 -2.66 0.86 18.87
CA VAL A 94 -1.61 0.75 19.88
C VAL A 94 -0.39 1.50 19.35
N ALA A 95 0.33 2.19 20.25
CA ALA A 95 1.44 3.06 19.86
C ALA A 95 2.47 2.34 18.96
N ALA A 96 2.71 2.88 17.77
CA ALA A 96 3.61 2.32 16.77
C ALA A 96 4.74 3.31 16.43
N PRO A 97 6.00 2.86 16.30
CA PRO A 97 7.10 3.76 15.96
C PRO A 97 7.01 4.28 14.51
N PHE A 98 6.36 3.53 13.63
CA PHE A 98 6.15 3.90 12.23
C PHE A 98 5.05 3.03 11.58
N VAL A 99 4.58 3.48 10.41
CA VAL A 99 3.73 2.71 9.49
C VAL A 99 4.40 2.66 8.12
N ASP A 100 4.55 1.47 7.55
CA ASP A 100 5.18 1.26 6.24
C ASP A 100 4.15 0.86 5.18
N PHE A 101 4.34 1.35 3.95
CA PHE A 101 3.58 0.92 2.78
C PHE A 101 4.49 0.49 1.64
N THR A 102 4.00 -0.46 0.84
CA THR A 102 4.71 -0.98 -0.34
C THR A 102 4.07 -0.41 -1.60
N LEU A 103 4.91 0.20 -2.46
CA LEU A 103 4.50 0.78 -3.73
C LEU A 103 4.68 -0.24 -4.87
N SER A 104 3.68 -1.08 -5.11
CA SER A 104 3.71 -2.12 -6.15
C SER A 104 4.00 -1.57 -7.55
N PRO A 105 4.89 -2.15 -8.38
CA PRO A 105 5.15 -1.64 -9.73
C PRO A 105 3.91 -1.61 -10.63
N GLY A 106 3.94 -0.75 -11.66
CA GLY A 106 2.90 -0.68 -12.70
C GLY A 106 1.88 0.45 -12.54
N PHE A 107 1.91 1.21 -11.45
CA PHE A 107 0.99 2.33 -11.22
C PHE A 107 1.65 3.69 -11.47
N ARG A 108 0.86 4.64 -12.00
CA ARG A 108 1.31 6.02 -12.28
C ARG A 108 1.45 6.85 -11.01
N SER A 109 0.55 6.62 -10.05
CA SER A 109 0.55 7.32 -8.77
C SER A 109 -0.14 6.50 -7.69
N TYR A 110 0.00 6.95 -6.45
CA TYR A 110 -0.77 6.48 -5.31
C TYR A 110 -1.43 7.63 -4.59
N ARG A 111 -2.50 7.31 -3.88
CA ARG A 111 -3.15 8.22 -2.95
C ARG A 111 -3.08 7.60 -1.56
N LEU A 112 -2.38 8.26 -0.65
CA LEU A 112 -2.35 7.90 0.76
C LEU A 112 -3.26 8.87 1.52
N THR A 113 -4.35 8.37 2.09
CA THR A 113 -5.16 9.12 3.04
C THR A 113 -4.81 8.73 4.46
N PHE A 114 -4.89 9.68 5.38
CA PHE A 114 -4.77 9.43 6.80
C PHE A 114 -5.79 10.25 7.57
N SER A 115 -6.26 9.70 8.68
CA SER A 115 -7.24 10.36 9.54
C SER A 115 -7.01 10.02 11.00
N GLU A 116 -7.39 10.94 11.89
CA GLU A 116 -7.35 10.73 13.35
C GLU A 116 -5.93 10.40 13.86
N VAL A 117 -4.90 10.89 13.16
CA VAL A 117 -3.50 10.63 13.51
C VAL A 117 -3.14 11.44 14.75
N GLN A 118 -2.69 10.78 15.81
CA GLN A 118 -2.21 11.42 17.03
C GLN A 118 -0.78 10.98 17.36
N GLY A 119 0.02 11.91 17.86
CA GLY A 119 1.34 11.61 18.42
C GLY A 119 1.25 11.08 19.85
N ALA A 120 2.22 10.27 20.27
CA ALA A 120 2.37 9.85 21.67
C ALA A 120 2.95 10.96 22.58
N VAL A 121 3.44 12.05 21.99
CA VAL A 121 3.96 13.23 22.68
C VAL A 121 3.38 14.49 22.03
N ASN A 122 3.33 15.59 22.79
CA ASN A 122 2.87 16.89 22.29
C ASN A 122 3.83 17.47 21.25
N ASN A 123 3.28 18.36 20.41
CA ASN A 123 4.02 19.11 19.40
C ASN A 123 4.82 18.23 18.41
N ALA A 124 4.38 16.98 18.18
CA ALA A 124 4.99 16.08 17.21
C ALA A 124 4.33 16.22 15.84
N GLN A 125 5.09 16.05 14.75
CA GLN A 125 4.59 16.19 13.39
C GLN A 125 4.69 14.85 12.66
N LEU A 126 3.72 14.52 11.82
CA LEU A 126 3.83 13.37 10.95
C LEU A 126 4.87 13.67 9.86
N ALA A 127 5.76 12.73 9.60
CA ALA A 127 6.83 12.82 8.64
C ALA A 127 6.75 11.66 7.65
N LEU A 128 7.27 11.88 6.44
CA LEU A 128 7.38 10.87 5.39
C LEU A 128 8.84 10.52 5.15
N ARG A 129 9.15 9.24 4.97
CA ARG A 129 10.41 8.78 4.37
C ARG A 129 10.15 7.83 3.22
N VAL A 130 11.15 7.72 2.34
CA VAL A 130 11.11 6.81 1.20
C VAL A 130 12.25 5.81 1.23
N SER A 131 12.02 4.65 0.62
CA SER A 131 12.98 3.57 0.44
C SER A 131 13.05 3.17 -1.03
N GLU A 132 14.26 2.81 -1.45
CA GLU A 132 14.58 2.32 -2.79
C GLU A 132 14.96 0.83 -2.78
N ASN A 133 15.08 0.22 -1.59
CA ASN A 133 15.60 -1.13 -1.38
C ASN A 133 14.68 -1.95 -0.48
N ASP A 134 13.38 -1.89 -0.74
CA ASP A 134 12.33 -2.68 -0.09
C ASP A 134 12.34 -2.56 1.44
N GLY A 135 12.72 -1.40 1.95
CA GLY A 135 12.69 -1.03 3.36
C GLY A 135 13.94 -1.41 4.13
N ALA A 136 14.98 -1.94 3.47
CA ALA A 136 16.26 -2.21 4.13
C ALA A 136 16.91 -0.92 4.67
N SER A 137 16.70 0.21 3.98
CA SER A 137 17.08 1.54 4.47
C SER A 137 16.12 2.61 3.97
N TYR A 138 16.01 3.70 4.73
CA TYR A 138 15.21 4.86 4.35
C TYR A 138 16.08 6.10 4.20
N ARG A 139 15.81 6.88 3.15
CA ARG A 139 16.41 8.19 2.90
C ARG A 139 16.21 9.07 4.13
N SER A 140 17.31 9.59 4.67
CA SER A 140 17.37 10.31 5.94
C SER A 140 18.53 11.30 6.05
N THR A 141 19.28 11.50 4.97
CA THR A 141 20.39 12.45 4.92
C THR A 141 19.87 13.85 4.62
N SER A 142 20.51 14.88 5.18
CA SER A 142 20.18 16.26 4.81
C SER A 142 20.39 16.46 3.31
N GLY A 143 19.38 16.98 2.62
CA GLY A 143 19.40 17.14 1.16
C GLY A 143 18.75 16.00 0.37
N ASP A 144 18.38 14.88 1.02
CA ASP A 144 17.58 13.83 0.36
C ASP A 144 16.22 14.39 -0.09
N TYR A 145 15.64 15.31 0.69
CA TYR A 145 14.32 15.89 0.43
C TYR A 145 14.38 17.40 0.22
N LEU A 146 13.59 17.86 -0.75
CA LEU A 146 13.26 19.27 -0.99
C LEU A 146 11.77 19.45 -0.72
N LYS A 147 11.39 20.37 0.16
CA LYS A 147 9.98 20.67 0.44
C LYS A 147 9.66 22.12 0.12
N GLN A 148 8.44 22.39 -0.33
CA GLN A 148 7.87 23.73 -0.39
C GLN A 148 6.40 23.63 0.02
N MET A 149 5.99 24.45 1.00
CA MET A 149 4.67 24.35 1.60
C MET A 149 4.11 25.73 1.92
N ASN A 150 2.79 25.84 1.92
CA ASN A 150 2.04 26.93 2.52
C ASN A 150 1.25 26.36 3.68
N TYR A 151 1.19 27.08 4.79
CA TYR A 151 0.27 26.76 5.87
C TYR A 151 -0.62 27.94 6.19
N ASN A 152 -1.87 27.66 6.54
CA ASN A 152 -2.84 28.66 6.97
C ASN A 152 -3.32 28.30 8.37
N THR A 153 -3.33 29.28 9.26
CA THR A 153 -3.88 29.13 10.63
C THR A 153 -5.04 30.10 10.80
N THR A 154 -6.05 29.70 11.57
CA THR A 154 -7.15 30.60 11.95
C THR A 154 -6.66 31.85 12.69
N ALA A 155 -5.50 31.80 13.35
CA ALA A 155 -4.94 32.89 14.14
C ALA A 155 -4.11 33.91 13.35
N SER A 156 -3.38 33.47 12.32
CA SER A 156 -2.30 34.28 11.71
C SER A 156 -2.36 34.36 10.19
N GLY A 157 -3.37 33.74 9.55
CA GLY A 157 -3.50 33.74 8.09
C GLY A 157 -2.47 32.83 7.41
N ILE A 158 -2.19 33.12 6.13
CA ILE A 158 -1.33 32.29 5.27
C ILE A 158 0.15 32.65 5.46
N ALA A 159 0.97 31.64 5.72
CA ALA A 159 2.41 31.72 5.74
C ALA A 159 3.03 30.72 4.75
N THR A 160 4.16 31.10 4.16
CA THR A 160 4.88 30.30 3.16
C THR A 160 6.17 29.78 3.75
N ILE A 161 6.39 28.48 3.62
CA ILE A 161 7.67 27.82 3.90
C ILE A 161 8.44 27.73 2.58
N SER A 162 9.51 28.54 2.48
CA SER A 162 10.43 28.53 1.34
C SER A 162 11.10 27.16 1.15
N ALA A 163 11.61 26.91 -0.05
CA ALA A 163 12.27 25.65 -0.38
C ALA A 163 13.44 25.36 0.57
N SER A 164 13.36 24.26 1.32
CA SER A 164 14.42 23.82 2.23
C SER A 164 14.81 22.37 2.00
N THR A 165 16.06 22.03 2.34
CA THR A 165 16.55 20.65 2.38
C THR A 165 16.30 20.04 3.75
N GLU A 166 15.82 18.80 3.79
CA GLU A 166 15.44 18.14 5.04
C GLU A 166 15.94 16.70 5.10
N THR A 167 16.05 16.16 6.31
CA THR A 167 16.28 14.72 6.56
C THR A 167 14.98 13.92 6.51
N MET A 168 13.86 14.56 6.80
CA MET A 168 12.52 14.02 6.58
C MET A 168 11.50 15.15 6.41
N PRO A 169 10.70 15.15 5.33
CA PRO A 169 9.62 16.11 5.15
C PRO A 169 8.53 15.93 6.22
N LEU A 170 8.23 16.99 6.95
CA LEU A 170 7.08 17.07 7.84
C LEU A 170 5.84 17.37 6.99
N ILE A 171 4.83 16.52 7.10
CA ILE A 171 3.63 16.52 6.22
C ILE A 171 2.36 16.96 6.96
N THR A 172 2.46 17.33 8.23
CA THR A 172 1.38 17.92 9.04
C THR A 172 1.91 19.11 9.83
N ALA A 173 1.00 19.95 10.35
CA ALA A 173 1.32 20.83 11.45
C ALA A 173 1.62 20.02 12.73
N PRO A 174 2.17 20.65 13.79
CA PRO A 174 2.34 19.98 15.08
C PRO A 174 1.02 19.46 15.62
N ILE A 175 1.06 18.23 16.14
CA ILE A 175 -0.07 17.49 16.69
C ILE A 175 0.15 17.42 18.20
N ASP A 176 -0.83 17.89 18.97
CA ASP A 176 -0.85 17.73 20.41
C ASP A 176 -1.65 16.50 20.81
N ASN A 177 -1.27 15.84 21.89
CA ASN A 177 -2.00 14.68 22.44
C ASN A 177 -2.80 15.02 23.70
N SER A 178 -2.87 16.30 24.05
CA SER A 178 -3.49 16.80 25.27
C SER A 178 -5.02 16.80 25.27
N ASN A 179 -5.67 16.76 24.10
CA ASN A 179 -7.13 16.75 23.98
C ASN A 179 -7.62 15.71 22.96
N ALA A 180 -8.77 15.11 23.23
CA ALA A 180 -9.39 14.09 22.38
C ALA A 180 -9.78 14.59 20.98
N LEU A 181 -9.92 15.91 20.80
CA LEU A 181 -10.22 16.55 19.50
C LEU A 181 -8.96 16.82 18.67
N ASN A 182 -7.77 16.60 19.23
CA ASN A 182 -6.54 16.83 18.49
C ASN A 182 -6.28 15.66 17.56
N GLY A 183 -5.75 15.96 16.38
CA GLY A 183 -5.34 14.96 15.43
C GLY A 183 -5.01 15.61 14.10
N ALA A 184 -4.35 14.84 13.25
CA ALA A 184 -4.13 15.21 11.87
C ALA A 184 -4.88 14.28 10.92
N SER A 185 -5.41 14.89 9.87
CA SER A 185 -6.04 14.21 8.74
C SER A 185 -5.49 14.79 7.44
N GLY A 186 -5.47 14.01 6.38
CA GLY A 186 -4.93 14.51 5.12
C GLY A 186 -4.83 13.47 4.02
N CYS A 187 -4.26 13.92 2.91
CA CYS A 187 -4.08 13.17 1.69
C CYS A 187 -2.73 13.51 1.04
N LEU A 188 -2.01 12.48 0.63
CA LEU A 188 -0.80 12.58 -0.16
C LEU A 188 -1.03 11.94 -1.53
N THR A 189 -0.72 12.67 -2.60
CA THR A 189 -0.63 12.10 -3.96
C THR A 189 0.83 11.84 -4.27
N ILE A 190 1.18 10.57 -4.41
CA ILE A 190 2.55 10.08 -4.52
C ILE A 190 2.83 9.66 -5.96
N HIS A 191 3.91 10.19 -6.53
CA HIS A 191 4.42 9.83 -7.85
C HIS A 191 5.76 9.08 -7.67
N PRO A 192 5.76 7.74 -7.76
CA PRO A 192 6.90 6.89 -7.35
C PRO A 192 8.16 7.03 -8.21
N GLY A 193 8.06 7.72 -9.35
CA GLY A 193 9.14 7.87 -10.34
C GLY A 193 9.37 6.57 -11.13
N SER A 194 9.42 6.68 -12.46
CA SER A 194 9.96 5.62 -13.32
C SER A 194 10.78 6.20 -14.48
N ALA A 195 10.41 7.38 -14.99
CA ALA A 195 11.20 8.13 -15.97
C ALA A 195 11.95 9.34 -15.37
N SER A 196 11.34 10.01 -14.38
CA SER A 196 11.98 11.10 -13.62
C SER A 196 12.69 10.50 -12.41
N LYS A 197 13.99 10.75 -12.24
CA LYS A 197 14.81 10.45 -11.04
C LYS A 197 14.36 11.22 -9.78
N ARG A 198 13.12 11.70 -9.76
CA ARG A 198 12.54 12.48 -8.68
C ARG A 198 11.21 11.85 -8.30
N PHE A 199 11.19 11.31 -7.11
CA PHE A 199 9.97 10.98 -6.40
C PHE A 199 9.32 12.29 -5.98
N SER A 200 8.02 12.47 -6.25
CA SER A 200 7.30 13.67 -5.84
C SER A 200 6.01 13.33 -5.12
N VAL A 201 5.70 14.11 -4.10
CA VAL A 201 4.48 14.00 -3.31
C VAL A 201 3.82 15.37 -3.29
N ASN A 202 2.55 15.41 -3.65
CA ASN A 202 1.69 16.56 -3.35
C ASN A 202 0.96 16.25 -2.05
N LEU A 203 0.91 17.20 -1.14
CA LEU A 203 0.32 17.02 0.18
C LEU A 203 -0.76 18.06 0.44
N GLN A 204 -1.82 17.60 1.09
CA GLN A 204 -2.80 18.43 1.76
C GLN A 204 -3.09 17.77 3.11
N SER A 205 -2.97 18.51 4.20
CA SER A 205 -3.31 18.00 5.53
C SER A 205 -3.88 19.10 6.40
N GLU A 206 -4.65 18.70 7.40
CA GLU A 206 -5.13 19.55 8.46
C GLU A 206 -4.74 18.98 9.82
N ALA A 207 -4.50 19.85 10.78
CA ALA A 207 -4.30 19.48 12.17
C ALA A 207 -4.96 20.54 13.07
N ILE A 208 -5.54 20.08 14.17
CA ILE A 208 -6.07 20.95 15.22
C ILE A 208 -4.98 21.09 16.30
N ILE A 209 -4.54 22.33 16.54
CA ILE A 209 -3.49 22.65 17.51
C ILE A 209 -4.12 23.31 18.75
N ASN A 210 -3.91 22.69 19.91
CA ASN A 210 -4.19 23.20 21.25
C ASN A 210 -5.68 23.40 21.63
N ALA A 211 -5.93 23.65 22.92
CA ALA A 211 -7.24 23.85 23.57
C ALA A 211 -8.06 25.04 23.02
N THR A 212 -7.44 25.94 22.23
CA THR A 212 -8.11 27.08 21.60
C THR A 212 -8.64 26.77 20.19
N ASN A 213 -8.52 25.52 19.71
CA ASN A 213 -9.05 25.04 18.43
C ASN A 213 -8.50 25.77 17.20
N TYR A 214 -7.17 25.93 17.08
CA TYR A 214 -6.60 26.45 15.85
C TYR A 214 -6.57 25.36 14.78
N LEU A 215 -7.37 25.53 13.74
CA LEU A 215 -7.24 24.73 12.53
C LEU A 215 -6.03 25.21 11.76
N THR A 216 -5.10 24.29 11.50
CA THR A 216 -3.94 24.54 10.64
C THR A 216 -4.01 23.67 9.41
N ILE A 217 -4.01 24.27 8.24
CA ILE A 217 -4.05 23.58 6.95
C ILE A 217 -2.68 23.70 6.29
N PHE A 218 -2.08 22.58 5.89
CA PHE A 218 -0.83 22.49 5.14
C PHE A 218 -1.14 22.08 3.70
N ASN A 219 -0.59 22.80 2.73
CA ASN A 219 -0.62 22.45 1.32
C ASN A 219 0.79 22.58 0.75
N GLY A 220 1.23 21.62 -0.04
CA GLY A 220 2.55 21.75 -0.65
C GLY A 220 2.99 20.56 -1.46
N SER A 221 4.29 20.53 -1.72
CA SER A 221 4.91 19.39 -2.36
C SER A 221 6.27 19.08 -1.75
N VAL A 222 6.62 17.81 -1.82
CA VAL A 222 7.92 17.28 -1.44
C VAL A 222 8.50 16.55 -2.63
N LYS A 223 9.79 16.73 -2.86
CA LYS A 223 10.56 15.94 -3.81
C LYS A 223 11.67 15.21 -3.06
N CYS A 224 11.85 13.93 -3.33
CA CYS A 224 13.05 13.20 -2.92
C CYS A 224 13.98 13.09 -4.13
N LEU A 225 15.25 13.47 -3.93
CA LEU A 225 16.30 13.25 -4.91
C LEU A 225 16.71 11.79 -4.81
N THR A 226 16.37 11.01 -5.84
CA THR A 226 16.66 9.59 -5.88
C THR A 226 17.51 9.25 -7.09
N ASN A 227 18.54 8.42 -6.89
CA ASN A 227 19.31 7.86 -8.00
C ASN A 227 18.78 6.49 -8.45
N ALA A 228 17.84 5.91 -7.70
CA ALA A 228 17.23 4.63 -8.06
C ALA A 228 16.21 4.80 -9.18
N ALA A 229 15.94 3.69 -9.88
CA ALA A 229 14.91 3.67 -10.91
C ALA A 229 13.51 3.95 -10.34
N ARG A 230 13.27 3.64 -9.06
CA ARG A 230 11.96 3.75 -8.42
C ARG A 230 12.03 3.69 -6.89
N VAL A 231 11.12 4.40 -6.22
CA VAL A 231 10.79 4.21 -4.81
C VAL A 231 9.82 3.04 -4.66
N ASN A 232 10.15 2.04 -3.84
CA ASN A 232 9.34 0.83 -3.62
C ASN A 232 8.65 0.79 -2.26
N LYS A 233 9.08 1.61 -1.29
CA LYS A 233 8.42 1.73 0.00
C LYS A 233 8.38 3.16 0.50
N ILE A 234 7.36 3.46 1.30
CA ILE A 234 7.25 4.70 2.08
C ILE A 234 7.06 4.35 3.55
N ARG A 235 7.51 5.25 4.42
CA ARG A 235 7.34 5.17 5.87
C ARG A 235 6.72 6.46 6.39
N LEU A 236 5.71 6.32 7.22
CA LEU A 236 5.17 7.38 8.04
C LEU A 236 5.67 7.20 9.47
N LEU A 237 6.13 8.28 10.09
CA LEU A 237 6.62 8.30 11.46
C LEU A 237 6.39 9.68 12.07
N MET A 238 6.42 9.78 13.39
CA MET A 238 6.40 11.08 14.05
C MET A 238 7.80 11.70 14.06
N SER A 239 7.89 13.03 14.03
CA SER A 239 9.15 13.78 14.18
C SER A 239 9.81 13.53 15.54
N SER A 240 9.00 13.18 16.54
CA SER A 240 9.41 12.69 17.85
C SER A 240 8.34 11.76 18.43
N GLY A 241 8.75 10.78 19.24
CA GLY A 241 7.83 9.80 19.82
C GLY A 241 7.22 8.81 18.81
N ASN A 242 6.19 8.10 19.24
CA ASN A 242 5.45 7.12 18.44
C ASN A 242 4.16 7.73 17.88
N ILE A 243 3.58 7.09 16.86
CA ILE A 243 2.19 7.30 16.45
C ILE A 243 1.32 6.63 17.51
N ALA A 244 0.52 7.40 18.26
CA ALA A 244 -0.35 6.86 19.30
C ALA A 244 -1.58 6.18 18.68
N THR A 245 -2.25 6.88 17.76
CA THR A 245 -3.41 6.40 17.02
C THR A 245 -3.40 6.92 15.58
N GLY A 246 -4.18 6.31 14.70
CA GLY A 246 -4.47 6.83 13.37
C GLY A 246 -4.93 5.75 12.41
N LYS A 247 -5.62 6.15 11.35
CA LYS A 247 -5.99 5.28 10.22
C LYS A 247 -5.26 5.74 8.98
N PHE A 248 -4.72 4.80 8.21
CA PHE A 248 -3.93 5.10 7.02
C PHE A 248 -4.35 4.18 5.87
N THR A 249 -4.59 4.74 4.69
CA THR A 249 -5.06 3.98 3.52
C THR A 249 -4.28 4.39 2.27
N LEU A 250 -3.53 3.48 1.67
CA LEU A 250 -2.82 3.67 0.41
C LEU A 250 -3.56 3.00 -0.75
N GLU A 251 -4.02 3.80 -1.70
CA GLU A 251 -4.67 3.37 -2.93
C GLU A 251 -3.75 3.53 -4.13
N SER A 252 -3.72 2.53 -5.01
CA SER A 252 -3.05 2.62 -6.31
C SER A 252 -3.93 3.32 -7.34
N VAL A 253 -3.35 4.22 -8.12
CA VAL A 253 -4.02 4.91 -9.23
C VAL A 253 -3.40 4.43 -10.56
N PRO A 254 -4.19 3.78 -11.44
CA PRO A 254 -3.71 3.23 -12.71
C PRO A 254 -3.21 4.30 -13.71
#